data_AF-A0A5C8B9C3-F1
#
_entry.id   AF-A0A5C8B9C3-F1
#
_cell.length_a   1.000
_cell.length_b   1.000
_cell.length_c   1.000
_cell.angle_alpha   90.00
_cell.angle_beta   90.00
_cell.angle_gamma   90.00
#
_symmetry.space_group_name_H-M   'P 1'
#
loop_
_entity.id
_entity.type
_entity.pdbx_description
1 polymer ?
#
loop_
_entity_poly.entity_id
_entity_poly.type
_entity_poly.pdbx_seq_one_letter_code
_entity_poly.pdbx_strand_id
1 'polypeptide(L)'
;MKTTTNTSRRAFLQRVSAMSVAGVATPWAVNLAAMAEASAATATDYKAIVCIFLYGGNDYANTLVPYDTANYNAYQQLRPSLAYQ
;
A
#
# COMPACT_ATOMS: atom_id res chain seq x y z
N MET A 1 -32.35 -23.22 -16.91
CA MET A 1 -32.15 -22.41 -15.68
C MET A 1 -31.03 -21.41 -15.93
N LYS A 2 -31.36 -20.14 -16.17
CA LYS A 2 -30.37 -19.10 -16.53
C LYS A 2 -29.85 -18.46 -15.24
N THR A 3 -28.62 -18.77 -14.86
CA THR A 3 -27.95 -18.10 -13.74
C THR A 3 -27.67 -16.65 -14.12
N THR A 4 -28.47 -15.73 -13.59
CA THR A 4 -28.24 -14.30 -13.78
C THR A 4 -27.02 -13.89 -12.94
N THR A 5 -25.87 -13.72 -13.60
CA THR A 5 -24.69 -13.15 -12.96
C THR A 5 -25.00 -11.71 -12.54
N ASN A 6 -25.14 -11.48 -11.23
CA ASN A 6 -25.41 -10.14 -10.71
C ASN A 6 -24.14 -9.28 -10.86
N THR A 7 -24.17 -8.37 -11.84
CA THR A 7 -23.10 -7.44 -12.24
C THR A 7 -23.23 -6.07 -11.55
N SER A 8 -23.79 -6.03 -10.34
CA SER A 8 -23.84 -4.77 -9.58
C SER A 8 -22.44 -4.29 -9.16
N ARG A 9 -22.26 -2.96 -9.06
CA ARG A 9 -21.03 -2.33 -8.55
C ARG A 9 -20.56 -2.93 -7.23
N ARG A 10 -21.49 -3.22 -6.31
CA ARG A 10 -21.20 -3.85 -5.01
C ARG A 10 -20.62 -5.26 -5.17
N ALA A 11 -21.21 -6.08 -6.04
CA ALA A 11 -20.74 -7.44 -6.29
C ALA A 11 -19.38 -7.46 -7.02
N PHE A 12 -19.11 -6.47 -7.87
CA PHE A 12 -17.79 -6.26 -8.47
C PHE A 12 -16.75 -5.89 -7.40
N LEU A 13 -17.02 -4.88 -6.57
CA LEU A 13 -16.11 -4.45 -5.51
C LEU A 13 -15.82 -5.57 -4.49
N GLN A 14 -16.82 -6.37 -4.12
CA GLN A 14 -16.62 -7.52 -3.23
C GLN A 14 -15.70 -8.58 -3.84
N ARG A 15 -15.86 -8.90 -5.13
CA ARG A 15 -15.01 -9.89 -5.82
C ARG A 15 -13.58 -9.38 -6.00
N VAL A 16 -13.43 -8.12 -6.39
CA VAL A 16 -12.10 -7.48 -6.51
C VAL A 16 -11.42 -7.39 -5.15
N SER A 17 -12.15 -7.06 -4.08
CA SER A 17 -11.62 -7.01 -2.70
C SER A 17 -11.25 -8.40 -2.17
N ALA A 18 -11.97 -9.46 -2.56
CA ALA A 18 -11.62 -10.83 -2.20
C ALA A 18 -10.36 -11.31 -2.95
N MET A 19 -10.14 -10.84 -4.19
CA MET A 19 -8.96 -11.17 -4.99
C MET A 19 -7.73 -10.32 -4.64
N SER A 20 -7.89 -9.13 -4.05
CA SER A 20 -6.77 -8.26 -3.69
C SER A 20 -5.93 -8.79 -2.52
N VAL A 21 -6.48 -9.69 -1.70
CA VAL A 21 -5.73 -10.36 -0.62
C VAL A 21 -4.74 -11.41 -1.16
N ALA A 22 -5.01 -11.98 -2.34
CA ALA A 22 -4.16 -13.02 -2.95
C ALA A 22 -2.93 -12.48 -3.72
N GLY A 23 -2.67 -11.17 -3.69
CA GLY A 23 -1.67 -10.53 -4.54
C GLY A 23 -0.88 -9.40 -3.88
N VAL A 24 -0.74 -9.37 -2.56
CA VAL A 24 -0.07 -8.21 -1.90
C VAL A 24 1.46 -8.28 -1.98
N ALA A 25 2.05 -9.47 -2.14
CA ALA A 25 3.51 -9.65 -2.20
C ALA A 25 4.07 -9.87 -3.61
N THR A 26 3.30 -10.52 -4.50
CA THR A 26 3.80 -10.93 -5.82
C THR A 26 3.96 -9.78 -6.84
N PRO A 27 3.04 -8.80 -6.96
CA PRO A 27 3.24 -7.68 -7.86
C PRO A 27 4.37 -6.79 -7.38
N TRP A 28 4.61 -6.68 -6.07
CA TRP A 28 5.69 -5.84 -5.56
C TRP A 28 7.06 -6.39 -5.96
N ALA A 29 7.32 -7.68 -5.71
CA ALA A 29 8.58 -8.31 -6.10
C ALA A 29 8.83 -8.23 -7.61
N VAL A 30 7.78 -8.40 -8.43
CA VAL A 30 7.88 -8.30 -9.89
C VAL A 30 8.10 -6.85 -10.36
N ASN A 31 7.39 -5.86 -9.80
CA ASN A 31 7.63 -4.45 -10.10
C ASN A 31 9.05 -4.03 -9.65
N LEU A 32 9.54 -4.54 -8.53
CA LEU A 32 10.87 -4.25 -8.01
C LEU A 32 11.98 -4.88 -8.87
N ALA A 33 11.78 -6.12 -9.34
CA ALA A 33 12.70 -6.78 -10.27
C ALA A 33 12.72 -6.08 -11.64
N ALA A 34 11.58 -5.62 -12.14
CA ALA A 34 11.50 -4.84 -13.38
C ALA A 34 12.18 -3.46 -13.26
N MET A 35 12.08 -2.80 -12.10
CA MET A 35 12.81 -1.55 -11.84
C MET A 35 14.33 -1.76 -11.71
N ALA A 36 14.78 -2.91 -11.19
CA ALA A 36 16.20 -3.26 -11.13
C ALA A 36 16.81 -3.47 -12.52
N GLU A 37 16.04 -4.05 -13.45
CA GLU A 37 16.45 -4.22 -14.86
C GLU A 37 16.58 -2.88 -15.59
N ALA A 38 15.75 -1.89 -15.25
CA ALA A 38 15.85 -0.52 -15.77
C ALA A 38 17.07 0.28 -15.26
N SER A 39 17.91 -0.30 -14.40
CA SER A 39 19.14 0.31 -13.88
C SER A 39 20.32 0.26 -14.87
N ALA A 40 20.09 0.14 -16.18
CA ALA A 40 21.12 0.34 -17.20
C ALA A 40 21.33 1.84 -17.46
N ALA A 41 21.65 2.61 -16.42
CA ALA A 41 22.12 3.98 -16.57
C ALA A 41 23.59 3.94 -17.01
N THR A 42 23.86 4.23 -18.28
CA THR A 42 25.19 4.43 -18.87
C THR A 42 25.83 5.76 -18.41
N ALA A 43 25.81 6.00 -17.10
CA ALA A 43 26.41 7.16 -16.48
C ALA A 43 27.85 6.82 -16.07
N THR A 44 28.83 7.63 -16.47
CA THR A 44 30.25 7.43 -16.12
C THR A 44 30.56 7.74 -14.66
N ASP A 45 29.62 8.35 -13.94
CA ASP A 45 29.65 8.65 -12.52
C ASP A 45 28.89 7.60 -11.69
N TYR A 46 29.32 7.38 -10.45
CA TYR A 46 28.70 6.39 -9.56
C TYR A 46 27.26 6.83 -9.22
N LYS A 47 26.28 6.09 -9.74
CA LYS A 47 24.86 6.24 -9.37
C LYS A 47 24.36 4.96 -8.72
N ALA A 48 23.86 5.09 -7.50
CA ALA A 48 23.21 4.02 -6.76
C ALA A 48 21.77 4.43 -6.41
N ILE A 49 20.83 3.49 -6.57
CA ILE A 49 19.45 3.64 -6.10
C ILE A 49 19.35 2.93 -4.75
N VAL A 50 18.90 3.64 -3.73
CA VAL A 50 18.67 3.09 -2.38
C VAL A 50 17.18 2.87 -2.17
N CYS A 51 16.78 1.60 -2.09
CA CYS A 51 15.40 1.23 -1.78
C CYS A 51 15.19 1.22 -0.25
N ILE A 52 14.42 2.21 0.25
CA ILE A 52 14.05 2.29 1.66
C ILE A 52 12.64 1.74 1.84
N PHE A 53 12.52 0.65 2.61
CA PHE A 53 11.25 0.02 2.91
C PHE A 53 10.79 0.40 4.31
N LEU A 54 9.77 1.26 4.37
CA LEU A 54 9.15 1.69 5.62
C LEU A 54 8.07 0.67 6.04
N TYR A 55 8.51 -0.43 6.66
CA TYR A 55 7.62 -1.40 7.30
C TYR A 55 6.88 -0.73 8.47
N GLY A 56 5.66 -0.26 8.22
CA GLY A 56 4.87 0.53 9.17
C GLY A 56 3.97 1.57 8.53
N GLY A 57 4.10 1.83 7.22
CA GLY A 57 3.17 2.70 6.50
C GLY A 57 3.20 4.13 7.02
N ASN A 58 4.33 4.81 6.84
CA ASN A 58 4.38 6.25 7.10
C ASN A 58 3.54 6.98 6.05
N ASP A 59 2.30 7.31 6.42
CA ASP A 59 1.39 8.11 5.61
C ASP A 59 1.20 9.51 6.22
N TYR A 60 0.27 10.28 5.67
CA TYR A 60 0.03 11.66 6.11
C TYR A 60 -0.32 11.73 7.61
N ALA A 61 -1.04 10.74 8.16
CA ALA A 61 -1.49 10.74 9.55
C ALA A 61 -0.38 10.35 10.52
N ASN A 62 0.60 9.57 10.04
CA ASN A 62 1.81 9.21 10.78
C ASN A 62 2.93 10.26 10.65
N THR A 63 2.89 11.13 9.63
CA THR A 63 3.81 12.27 9.45
C THR A 63 3.33 13.52 10.18
N LEU A 64 2.02 13.78 10.18
CA LEU A 64 1.38 14.92 10.83
C LEU A 64 0.28 14.43 11.76
N VAL A 65 0.67 14.05 12.97
CA VAL A 65 -0.24 13.52 13.98
C VAL A 65 -1.13 14.64 14.53
N PRO A 66 -2.46 14.44 14.65
CA PRO A 66 -3.35 15.42 15.28
C PRO A 66 -2.92 15.71 16.71
N TYR A 67 -2.78 16.99 17.07
CA TYR A 67 -2.31 17.38 18.40
C TYR A 67 -3.43 17.47 19.45
N ASP A 68 -4.67 17.71 19.01
CA ASP A 68 -5.80 17.83 19.92
C ASP A 68 -6.29 16.45 20.36
N THR A 69 -6.77 16.38 21.60
CA THR A 69 -7.11 15.11 22.25
C THR A 69 -8.24 14.36 21.52
N ALA A 70 -9.24 15.06 20.99
CA ALA A 70 -10.38 14.42 20.35
C ALA A 70 -9.96 13.71 19.06
N ASN A 71 -9.24 14.41 18.19
CA ASN A 71 -8.78 13.84 16.92
C ASN A 71 -7.66 12.82 17.11
N TYR A 72 -6.78 13.02 18.10
CA TYR A 72 -5.76 12.04 18.44
C TYR A 72 -6.37 10.70 18.90
N ASN A 73 -7.39 10.75 19.76
CA ASN A 73 -8.07 9.53 20.23
C ASN A 73 -8.75 8.78 19.07
N ALA A 74 -9.36 9.50 18.13
CA ALA A 74 -9.93 8.91 16.93
C ALA A 74 -8.85 8.25 16.05
N TYR A 75 -7.72 8.94 15.85
CA TYR A 75 -6.57 8.40 15.13
C TYR A 75 -6.04 7.11 15.78
N GLN A 76 -5.87 7.10 17.10
CA GLN A 76 -5.39 5.93 17.85
C GLN A 76 -6.35 4.75 17.75
N GLN A 77 -7.66 4.98 17.91
CA GLN A 77 -8.67 3.92 17.82
C GLN A 77 -8.73 3.26 16.43
N LEU A 78 -8.56 4.05 15.37
CA LEU A 78 -8.56 3.53 14.00
C LEU A 78 -7.27 2.78 13.66
N ARG A 79 -6.16 3.07 14.33
CA ARG A 79 -4.82 2.59 13.98
C ARG A 79 -4.01 2.14 15.21
N PRO A 80 -4.52 1.20 16.02
CA PRO A 80 -3.92 0.88 17.33
C PRO A 80 -2.50 0.31 17.26
N SER A 81 -2.08 -0.27 16.12
CA SER A 81 -0.73 -0.78 15.90
C SER A 81 0.24 0.22 15.26
N LEU A 82 -0.25 1.36 14.77
CA LEU A 82 0.54 2.36 14.04
C LEU A 82 0.56 3.73 14.74
N ALA A 83 -0.40 3.99 15.62
CA ALA A 83 -0.41 5.19 16.44
C ALA A 83 0.71 5.09 17.48
N TYR A 84 1.61 6.08 17.48
CA TYR A 84 2.65 6.21 18.49
C TYR A 84 2.00 6.48 19.87
N GLN A 85 2.68 6.14 20.96
CA GLN A 85 2.22 6.47 22.33
C GLN A 85 2.75 7.83 22.77
#